data_AF-A0A2W4LQQ3-F1
#
_entry.id   AF-A0A2W4LQQ3-F1
#
_cell.length_a   1.000
_cell.length_b   1.000
_cell.length_c   1.000
_cell.angle_alpha   90.00
_cell.angle_beta   90.00
_cell.angle_gamma   90.00
#
_symmetry.space_group_name_H-M   'P 1'
#
loop_
_entity.id
_entity.type
_entity.pdbx_description
1 polymer ?
#
loop_
_entity_poly.entity_id
_entity_poly.type
_entity_poly.pdbx_seq_one_letter_code
_entity_poly.pdbx_strand_id
1 'polypeptide(L)'
;MPAFDLPNLADPGYTPARADLPRLVAAVGELDEERAETLGRALARAGEDAVRAALTALGSSTGTARERLFALLARLAASTRSPRLFVPLVTGLSEPSAGCRKAAARGLGHLGDARAEGPLLEALTRAAGSERRPIVEALGKVGGTEAAQALEALATERTLVPHVERALALVARRASRSASSVLDLERSFPEPQRVRARCRHGLAPVLLDEAHRFAPRLRDEATVELEHGGSLGDLFTLRTALDFGFAVRLPNTPRSDPAARIASALAAPRTVALLRTLVRGVPRVRLAWTSGGHHRALAWATARALVARTPAIVNDPRAAPPRGELAPKPRG
;
A
#
# COMPACT_ATOMS: atom_id res chain seq x y z
N MET A 1 -10.17 35.21 -28.74
CA MET A 1 -9.59 35.03 -27.39
C MET A 1 -10.74 34.90 -26.41
N PRO A 2 -10.74 33.96 -25.45
CA PRO A 2 -11.82 33.93 -24.47
C PRO A 2 -11.78 35.24 -23.67
N ALA A 3 -12.95 35.88 -23.54
CA ALA A 3 -13.14 37.22 -22.99
C ALA A 3 -13.13 37.25 -21.45
N PHE A 4 -12.18 36.56 -20.83
CA PHE A 4 -12.14 36.38 -19.38
C PHE A 4 -10.82 36.87 -18.81
N ASP A 5 -10.92 37.89 -17.95
CA ASP A 5 -9.84 38.29 -17.06
C ASP A 5 -9.63 37.16 -16.04
N LEU A 6 -8.68 36.26 -16.34
CA LEU A 6 -8.34 35.17 -15.46
C LEU A 6 -7.41 35.70 -14.37
N PRO A 7 -7.64 35.33 -13.09
CA PRO A 7 -6.73 35.66 -12.00
C PRO A 7 -5.32 35.14 -12.31
N ASN A 8 -4.30 35.68 -11.66
CA ASN A 8 -2.90 35.28 -11.90
C ASN A 8 -2.69 33.78 -11.56
N LEU A 9 -2.92 32.92 -12.55
CA LEU A 9 -2.81 31.46 -12.43
C LEU A 9 -1.36 31.01 -12.21
N ALA A 10 -0.38 31.89 -12.41
CA ALA A 10 1.03 31.61 -12.16
C ALA A 10 1.37 31.60 -10.67
N ASP A 11 0.52 32.14 -9.80
CA ASP A 11 0.72 32.07 -8.35
C ASP A 11 0.43 30.63 -7.84
N PRO A 12 1.44 29.89 -7.34
CA PRO A 12 1.26 28.53 -6.84
C PRO A 12 0.44 28.45 -5.55
N GLY A 13 0.23 29.57 -4.85
CA GLY A 13 -0.61 29.68 -3.65
C GLY A 13 -2.06 30.04 -3.94
N TYR A 14 -2.39 30.41 -5.18
CA TYR A 14 -3.72 30.91 -5.52
C TYR A 14 -4.81 29.86 -5.25
N THR A 15 -5.78 30.26 -4.43
CA THR A 15 -6.99 29.50 -4.11
C THR A 15 -8.21 30.33 -4.50
N PRO A 16 -9.03 29.86 -5.45
CA PRO A 16 -10.21 30.60 -5.89
C PRO A 16 -11.21 30.87 -4.77
N ALA A 17 -11.80 32.07 -4.76
CA ALA A 17 -12.92 32.37 -3.88
C ALA A 17 -14.17 31.60 -4.33
N ARG A 18 -15.03 31.25 -3.37
CA ARG A 18 -16.25 30.45 -3.64
C ARG A 18 -17.17 31.08 -4.69
N ALA A 19 -17.26 32.41 -4.70
CA ALA A 19 -18.07 33.17 -5.65
C ALA A 19 -17.58 33.01 -7.11
N ASP A 20 -16.27 32.81 -7.31
CA ASP A 20 -15.66 32.73 -8.64
C ASP A 20 -15.71 31.31 -9.22
N LEU A 21 -15.97 30.29 -8.40
CA LEU A 21 -15.91 28.89 -8.79
C LEU A 21 -16.79 28.53 -10.00
N PRO A 22 -18.07 28.95 -10.09
CA PRO A 22 -18.89 28.62 -11.26
C PRO A 22 -18.28 29.15 -12.57
N ARG A 23 -17.77 30.39 -12.54
CA ARG A 23 -17.13 31.03 -13.70
C ARG A 23 -15.82 30.35 -14.07
N LEU A 24 -14.97 30.10 -13.07
CA LEU A 24 -13.66 29.48 -13.28
C LEU A 24 -13.76 28.03 -13.75
N VAL A 25 -14.71 27.26 -13.23
CA VAL A 25 -14.98 25.90 -13.71
C VAL A 25 -15.45 25.91 -15.16
N ALA A 26 -16.35 26.82 -15.54
CA ALA A 26 -16.80 26.94 -16.93
C ALA A 26 -15.62 27.29 -17.87
N ALA A 27 -14.74 28.20 -17.44
CA ALA A 27 -13.57 28.61 -18.21
C ALA A 27 -12.60 27.46 -18.50
N VAL A 28 -12.54 26.41 -17.67
CA VAL A 28 -11.70 25.21 -17.94
C VAL A 28 -11.97 24.64 -19.33
N GLY A 29 -13.23 24.68 -19.80
CA GLY A 29 -13.60 24.14 -21.10
C GLY A 29 -13.09 24.95 -22.30
N GLU A 30 -12.79 26.23 -22.13
CA GLU A 30 -12.45 27.18 -23.20
C GLU A 30 -10.96 27.44 -23.33
N LEU A 31 -10.18 27.05 -22.32
CA LEU A 31 -8.74 27.26 -22.27
C LEU A 31 -7.97 26.21 -23.07
N ASP A 32 -6.76 26.58 -23.48
CA ASP A 32 -5.76 25.60 -23.92
C ASP A 32 -5.40 24.61 -22.80
N GLU A 33 -4.72 23.52 -23.16
CA GLU A 33 -4.43 22.43 -22.23
C GLU A 33 -3.60 22.88 -21.01
N GLU A 34 -2.59 23.72 -21.22
CA GLU A 34 -1.67 24.17 -20.17
C GLU A 34 -2.38 25.06 -19.14
N ARG A 35 -3.19 26.02 -19.63
CA ARG A 35 -3.96 26.94 -18.78
C ARG A 35 -5.10 26.21 -18.08
N ALA A 36 -5.78 25.28 -18.76
CA ALA A 36 -6.81 24.44 -18.15
C ALA A 36 -6.22 23.57 -17.03
N GLU A 37 -5.02 23.02 -17.21
CA GLU A 37 -4.35 22.23 -16.18
C GLU A 37 -3.99 23.08 -14.96
N THR A 38 -3.43 24.27 -15.20
CA THR A 38 -3.06 25.22 -14.14
C THR A 38 -4.28 25.67 -13.34
N LEU A 39 -5.37 26.03 -14.03
CA LEU A 39 -6.63 26.37 -13.39
C LEU A 39 -7.21 25.17 -12.62
N GLY A 40 -7.11 23.96 -13.17
CA GLY A 40 -7.52 22.74 -12.49
C GLY A 40 -6.77 22.49 -11.19
N ARG A 41 -5.48 22.85 -11.11
CA ARG A 41 -4.69 22.79 -9.86
C ARG A 41 -5.19 23.82 -8.83
N ALA A 42 -5.48 25.05 -9.26
CA ALA A 42 -6.07 26.08 -8.40
C ALA A 42 -7.44 25.65 -7.84
N LEU A 43 -8.33 25.18 -8.71
CA LEU A 43 -9.65 24.68 -8.33
C LEU A 43 -9.58 23.50 -7.35
N ALA A 44 -8.56 22.63 -7.46
CA ALA A 44 -8.38 21.52 -6.54
C ALA A 44 -8.14 21.96 -5.08
N ARG A 45 -7.60 23.17 -4.85
CA ARG A 45 -7.39 23.75 -3.52
C ARG A 45 -8.69 24.26 -2.89
N ALA A 46 -9.67 24.64 -3.71
CA ALA A 46 -10.99 25.07 -3.24
C ALA A 46 -11.90 23.90 -2.79
N GLY A 47 -11.44 22.66 -2.92
CA GLY A 47 -12.05 21.50 -2.26
C GLY A 47 -13.49 21.20 -2.69
N GLU A 48 -14.36 20.95 -1.71
CA GLU A 48 -15.73 20.48 -1.92
C GLU A 48 -16.63 21.49 -2.65
N ASP A 49 -16.34 22.79 -2.54
CA ASP A 49 -17.08 23.81 -3.30
C ASP A 49 -16.76 23.74 -4.79
N ALA A 50 -15.50 23.45 -5.14
CA ALA A 50 -15.11 23.21 -6.53
C ALA A 50 -15.70 21.90 -7.08
N VAL A 51 -15.85 20.86 -6.25
CA VAL A 51 -16.59 19.64 -6.62
C VAL A 51 -18.02 19.99 -7.01
N ARG A 52 -18.74 20.76 -6.18
CA ARG A 52 -20.12 21.14 -6.48
C ARG A 52 -20.23 21.91 -7.79
N ALA A 53 -19.37 22.90 -8.00
CA ALA A 53 -19.35 23.70 -9.23
C ALA A 53 -19.02 22.85 -10.48
N ALA A 54 -18.02 21.95 -10.37
CA ALA A 54 -17.65 21.04 -11.47
C ALA A 54 -18.77 20.10 -11.87
N LEU A 55 -19.53 19.56 -10.90
CA LEU A 55 -20.67 18.69 -11.17
C LEU A 55 -21.83 19.43 -11.85
N THR A 56 -22.11 20.67 -11.45
CA THR A 56 -23.11 21.52 -12.12
C THR A 56 -22.70 21.80 -13.56
N ALA A 57 -21.44 22.20 -13.79
CA ALA A 57 -20.94 22.49 -15.14
C ALA A 57 -20.91 21.25 -16.05
N LEU A 58 -20.67 20.05 -15.49
CA LEU A 58 -20.68 18.80 -16.25
C LEU A 58 -22.02 18.56 -16.95
N GLY A 59 -23.14 18.90 -16.29
CA GLY A 59 -24.49 18.64 -16.78
C GLY A 59 -24.81 19.30 -18.13
N SER A 60 -24.25 20.47 -18.41
CA SER A 60 -24.46 21.22 -19.66
C SER A 60 -23.27 21.16 -20.63
N SER A 61 -22.23 20.39 -20.31
CA SER A 61 -20.99 20.35 -21.09
C SER A 61 -20.99 19.30 -22.20
N THR A 62 -20.38 19.64 -23.34
CA THR A 62 -20.19 18.75 -24.50
C THR A 62 -18.77 18.85 -25.06
N GLY A 63 -18.39 17.90 -25.92
CA GLY A 63 -17.10 17.91 -26.63
C GLY A 63 -15.88 18.07 -25.71
N THR A 64 -14.93 18.92 -26.12
CA THR A 64 -13.68 19.15 -25.40
C THR A 64 -13.90 19.72 -23.99
N ALA A 65 -14.93 20.55 -23.79
CA ALA A 65 -15.24 21.08 -22.47
C ALA A 65 -15.61 19.97 -21.47
N ARG A 66 -16.35 18.96 -21.94
CA ARG A 66 -16.71 17.78 -21.16
C ARG A 66 -15.48 16.95 -20.77
N GLU A 67 -14.56 16.72 -21.71
CA GLU A 67 -13.30 16.02 -21.42
C GLU A 67 -12.47 16.73 -20.36
N ARG A 68 -12.33 18.06 -20.48
CA ARG A 68 -11.59 18.88 -19.51
C ARG A 68 -12.25 18.87 -18.13
N LEU A 69 -13.58 18.87 -18.08
CA LEU A 69 -14.32 18.74 -16.82
C LEU A 69 -14.09 17.35 -16.19
N PHE A 70 -14.09 16.26 -16.95
CA PHE A 70 -13.73 14.94 -16.39
C PHE A 70 -12.29 14.91 -15.86
N ALA A 71 -11.35 15.55 -16.54
CA ALA A 71 -9.98 15.68 -16.04
C ALA A 71 -9.93 16.48 -14.72
N LEU A 72 -10.76 17.53 -14.58
CA LEU A 72 -10.94 18.26 -13.32
C LEU A 72 -11.54 17.37 -12.23
N LEU A 73 -12.60 16.60 -12.52
CA LEU A 73 -13.21 15.67 -11.56
C LEU A 73 -12.21 14.62 -11.06
N ALA A 74 -11.38 14.07 -11.94
CA ALA A 74 -10.33 13.12 -11.57
C ALA A 74 -9.30 13.74 -10.61
N ARG A 75 -8.94 15.02 -10.82
CA ARG A 75 -8.03 15.76 -9.94
C ARG A 75 -8.69 16.09 -8.60
N LEU A 76 -9.96 16.51 -8.61
CA LEU A 76 -10.73 16.75 -7.39
C LEU A 76 -10.91 15.47 -6.58
N ALA A 77 -11.09 14.31 -7.23
CA ALA A 77 -11.12 13.02 -6.56
C ALA A 77 -9.80 12.73 -5.81
N ALA A 78 -8.66 13.12 -6.39
CA ALA A 78 -7.35 12.94 -5.76
C ALA A 78 -7.14 13.84 -4.52
N SER A 79 -7.63 15.08 -4.54
CA SER A 79 -7.46 16.02 -3.42
C SER A 79 -8.53 15.89 -2.34
N THR A 80 -9.80 15.67 -2.72
CA THR A 80 -10.95 15.72 -1.79
C THR A 80 -11.41 14.33 -1.35
N ARG A 81 -11.26 13.31 -2.19
CA ARG A 81 -11.94 12.01 -2.06
C ARG A 81 -13.45 12.13 -1.83
N SER A 82 -14.09 13.16 -2.40
CA SER A 82 -15.52 13.39 -2.22
C SER A 82 -16.35 12.23 -2.79
N PRO A 83 -17.26 11.62 -2.00
CA PRO A 83 -18.10 10.51 -2.46
C PRO A 83 -19.09 10.94 -3.55
N ARG A 84 -19.39 12.25 -3.67
CA ARG A 84 -20.24 12.80 -4.73
C ARG A 84 -19.69 12.60 -6.13
N LEU A 85 -18.38 12.41 -6.24
CA LEU A 85 -17.71 12.17 -7.52
C LEU A 85 -17.91 10.73 -8.02
N PHE A 86 -18.33 9.80 -7.16
CA PHE A 86 -18.42 8.38 -7.51
C PHE A 86 -19.36 8.13 -8.71
N VAL A 87 -20.62 8.55 -8.62
CA VAL A 87 -21.61 8.30 -9.67
C VAL A 87 -21.22 8.97 -11.00
N PRO A 88 -20.86 10.27 -11.05
CA PRO A 88 -20.40 10.92 -12.29
C PRO A 88 -19.19 10.23 -12.92
N LEU A 89 -18.23 9.78 -12.12
CA LEU A 89 -17.05 9.08 -12.63
C LEU A 89 -17.38 7.66 -13.13
N VAL A 90 -18.33 6.94 -12.52
CA VAL A 90 -18.82 5.67 -13.06
C VAL A 90 -19.48 5.88 -14.42
N THR A 91 -20.36 6.88 -14.54
CA THR A 91 -20.97 7.25 -15.84
C THR A 91 -19.89 7.62 -16.87
N GLY A 92 -18.83 8.29 -16.43
CA GLY A 92 -17.68 8.66 -17.24
C GLY A 92 -16.96 7.50 -17.93
N LEU A 93 -17.05 6.27 -17.41
CA LEU A 93 -16.45 5.07 -18.02
C LEU A 93 -17.13 4.66 -19.35
N SER A 94 -18.32 5.19 -19.62
CA SER A 94 -19.10 4.92 -20.83
C SER A 94 -19.26 6.14 -21.73
N GLU A 95 -18.49 7.20 -21.48
CA GLU A 95 -18.48 8.40 -22.32
C GLU A 95 -17.97 8.10 -23.74
N PRO A 96 -18.49 8.77 -24.78
CA PRO A 96 -18.02 8.58 -26.16
C PRO A 96 -16.54 8.90 -26.34
N SER A 97 -16.05 9.91 -25.63
CA SER A 97 -14.64 10.29 -25.67
C SER A 97 -13.76 9.37 -24.83
N ALA A 98 -12.68 8.86 -25.45
CA ALA A 98 -11.62 8.16 -24.74
C ALA A 98 -10.93 9.03 -23.67
N GLY A 99 -10.88 10.35 -23.87
CA GLY A 99 -10.38 11.31 -22.87
C GLY A 99 -11.19 11.27 -21.58
N CYS A 100 -12.52 11.34 -21.72
CA CYS A 100 -13.46 11.21 -20.60
C CYS A 100 -13.30 9.85 -19.89
N ARG A 101 -13.30 8.74 -20.64
CA ARG A 101 -13.17 7.38 -20.06
C ARG A 101 -11.87 7.19 -19.27
N LYS A 102 -10.75 7.67 -19.82
CA LYS A 102 -9.44 7.62 -19.13
C LYS A 102 -9.44 8.46 -17.85
N ALA A 103 -10.01 9.66 -17.89
CA ALA A 103 -10.10 10.54 -16.73
C ALA A 103 -11.03 9.95 -15.65
N ALA A 104 -12.16 9.39 -16.06
CA ALA A 104 -13.10 8.68 -15.20
C ALA A 104 -12.42 7.52 -14.43
N ALA A 105 -11.70 6.64 -15.15
CA ALA A 105 -10.95 5.55 -14.54
C ALA A 105 -9.91 6.06 -13.52
N ARG A 106 -9.14 7.09 -13.86
CA ARG A 106 -8.18 7.72 -12.93
C ARG A 106 -8.89 8.24 -11.68
N GLY A 107 -10.01 8.95 -11.86
CA GLY A 107 -10.80 9.51 -10.77
C GLY A 107 -11.30 8.42 -9.81
N LEU A 108 -11.87 7.33 -10.34
CA LEU A 108 -12.30 6.19 -9.51
C LEU A 108 -11.14 5.56 -8.75
N GLY A 109 -9.99 5.40 -9.40
CA GLY A 109 -8.77 4.96 -8.73
C GLY A 109 -8.31 5.91 -7.62
N HIS A 110 -8.51 7.22 -7.76
CA HIS A 110 -8.19 8.20 -6.73
C HIS A 110 -9.16 8.17 -5.54
N LEU A 111 -10.46 7.95 -5.78
CA LEU A 111 -11.43 7.69 -4.73
C LEU A 111 -11.09 6.41 -3.96
N GLY A 112 -10.68 5.36 -4.67
CA GLY A 112 -10.32 4.07 -4.08
C GLY A 112 -11.52 3.36 -3.43
N ASP A 113 -12.74 3.67 -3.86
CA ASP A 113 -13.97 3.03 -3.39
C ASP A 113 -14.12 1.63 -4.00
N ALA A 114 -14.29 0.60 -3.17
CA ALA A 114 -14.42 -0.79 -3.59
C ALA A 114 -15.61 -1.02 -4.54
N ARG A 115 -16.66 -0.19 -4.46
CA ARG A 115 -17.82 -0.24 -5.36
C ARG A 115 -17.45 0.00 -6.82
N ALA A 116 -16.26 0.52 -7.11
CA ALA A 116 -15.78 0.73 -8.47
C ALA A 116 -15.19 -0.53 -9.13
N GLU A 117 -15.05 -1.67 -8.41
CA GLU A 117 -14.48 -2.91 -8.96
C GLU A 117 -15.25 -3.37 -10.22
N GLY A 118 -16.55 -3.66 -10.08
CA GLY A 118 -17.40 -4.10 -11.20
C GLY A 118 -17.39 -3.13 -12.39
N PRO A 119 -17.69 -1.82 -12.19
CA PRO A 119 -17.67 -0.84 -13.28
C PRO A 119 -16.31 -0.73 -14.00
N LEU A 120 -15.19 -0.83 -13.27
CA LEU A 120 -13.86 -0.80 -13.88
C LEU A 120 -13.55 -2.09 -14.66
N LEU A 121 -14.01 -3.25 -14.19
CA LEU A 121 -13.89 -4.52 -14.91
C LEU A 121 -14.69 -4.49 -16.22
N GLU A 122 -15.92 -4.01 -16.19
CA GLU A 122 -16.74 -3.81 -17.40
C GLU A 122 -16.12 -2.78 -18.36
N ALA A 123 -15.45 -1.75 -17.84
CA ALA A 123 -14.71 -0.81 -18.68
C ALA A 123 -13.48 -1.47 -19.31
N LEU A 124 -12.80 -2.36 -18.59
CA LEU A 124 -11.60 -3.06 -19.06
C LEU A 124 -11.90 -3.97 -20.25
N THR A 125 -13.05 -4.65 -20.26
CA THR A 125 -13.44 -5.56 -21.36
C THR A 125 -13.68 -4.81 -22.68
N ARG A 126 -14.13 -3.56 -22.61
CA ARG A 126 -14.40 -2.70 -23.77
C ARG A 126 -13.21 -1.83 -24.18
N ALA A 127 -12.18 -1.73 -23.34
CA ALA A 127 -11.06 -0.81 -23.53
C ALA A 127 -10.02 -1.36 -24.51
N ALA A 128 -9.56 -0.50 -25.43
CA ALA A 128 -8.51 -0.83 -26.39
C ALA A 128 -7.27 0.06 -26.23
N GLY A 129 -6.10 -0.48 -26.56
CA GLY A 129 -4.83 0.26 -26.62
C GLY A 129 -4.53 1.08 -25.35
N SER A 130 -4.40 2.39 -25.51
CA SER A 130 -3.99 3.31 -24.44
C SER A 130 -5.03 3.51 -23.31
N GLU A 131 -6.25 3.02 -23.48
CA GLU A 131 -7.33 3.12 -22.47
C GLU A 131 -7.19 2.10 -21.34
N ARG A 132 -6.54 0.96 -21.61
CA ARG A 132 -6.41 -0.12 -20.63
C ARG A 132 -5.52 0.28 -19.45
N ARG A 133 -4.47 1.05 -19.69
CA ARG A 133 -3.52 1.46 -18.64
C ARG A 133 -4.20 2.21 -17.48
N PRO A 134 -4.98 3.29 -17.68
CA PRO A 134 -5.71 3.95 -16.60
C PRO A 134 -6.65 3.03 -15.81
N ILE A 135 -7.28 2.07 -16.49
CA ILE A 135 -8.21 1.12 -15.86
C ILE A 135 -7.45 0.12 -14.99
N VAL A 136 -6.35 -0.45 -15.50
CA VAL A 136 -5.43 -1.33 -14.75
C VAL A 136 -4.91 -0.63 -13.49
N GLU A 137 -4.47 0.63 -13.61
CA GLU A 137 -3.99 1.41 -12.47
C GLU A 137 -5.11 1.69 -11.46
N ALA A 138 -6.34 1.92 -11.92
CA ALA A 138 -7.51 2.12 -11.07
C ALA A 138 -7.90 0.84 -10.33
N LEU A 139 -7.95 -0.30 -11.02
CA LEU A 139 -8.21 -1.63 -10.43
C LEU A 139 -7.18 -1.97 -9.35
N GLY A 140 -5.90 -1.62 -9.55
CA GLY A 140 -4.90 -1.77 -8.50
C GLY A 140 -5.17 -0.94 -7.23
N LYS A 141 -5.67 0.30 -7.40
CA LYS A 141 -5.97 1.20 -6.27
C LYS A 141 -7.29 0.82 -5.56
N VAL A 142 -8.30 0.41 -6.33
CA VAL A 142 -9.59 -0.05 -5.83
C VAL A 142 -9.47 -1.43 -5.18
N GLY A 143 -8.68 -2.32 -5.77
CA GLY A 143 -8.54 -3.70 -5.31
C GLY A 143 -9.81 -4.51 -5.48
N GLY A 144 -9.80 -5.72 -4.94
CA GLY A 144 -10.88 -6.68 -5.07
C GLY A 144 -10.39 -8.00 -5.68
N THR A 145 -11.16 -9.07 -5.48
CA THR A 145 -10.78 -10.42 -5.89
C THR A 145 -10.86 -10.60 -7.39
N GLU A 146 -11.89 -10.04 -8.02
CA GLU A 146 -12.08 -10.11 -9.47
C GLU A 146 -11.08 -9.17 -10.16
N ALA A 147 -10.79 -8.02 -9.56
CA ALA A 147 -9.71 -7.14 -10.00
C ALA A 147 -8.35 -7.86 -10.02
N ALA A 148 -8.02 -8.65 -8.99
CA ALA A 148 -6.77 -9.41 -8.95
C ALA A 148 -6.69 -10.43 -10.09
N GLN A 149 -7.75 -11.23 -10.29
CA GLN A 149 -7.82 -12.24 -11.36
C GLN A 149 -7.69 -11.62 -12.74
N ALA A 150 -8.41 -10.51 -12.99
CA ALA A 150 -8.33 -9.80 -14.25
C ALA A 150 -6.91 -9.24 -14.49
N LEU A 151 -6.26 -8.69 -13.48
CA LEU A 151 -4.89 -8.19 -13.58
C LEU A 151 -3.88 -9.33 -13.87
N GLU A 152 -4.03 -10.49 -13.23
CA GLU A 152 -3.19 -11.67 -13.49
C GLU A 152 -3.28 -12.13 -14.94
N ALA A 153 -4.50 -12.14 -15.52
CA ALA A 153 -4.70 -12.48 -16.92
C ALA A 153 -3.97 -11.53 -17.89
N LEU A 154 -3.72 -10.28 -17.48
CA LEU A 154 -3.01 -9.26 -18.27
C LEU A 154 -1.49 -9.28 -18.08
N ALA A 155 -0.95 -10.15 -17.23
CA ALA A 155 0.48 -10.17 -16.91
C ALA A 155 1.37 -10.56 -18.11
N THR A 156 0.79 -11.11 -19.17
CA THR A 156 1.49 -11.47 -20.41
C THR A 156 1.50 -10.34 -21.45
N GLU A 157 0.68 -9.29 -21.26
CA GLU A 157 0.61 -8.18 -22.20
C GLU A 157 1.80 -7.22 -22.01
N ARG A 158 2.78 -7.31 -22.91
CA ARG A 158 4.06 -6.59 -22.81
C ARG A 158 3.94 -5.09 -22.49
N THR A 159 2.94 -4.42 -23.03
CA THR A 159 2.71 -2.97 -22.82
C THR A 159 2.15 -2.64 -21.44
N LEU A 160 1.57 -3.61 -20.73
CA LEU A 160 0.91 -3.44 -19.44
C LEU A 160 1.69 -4.06 -18.27
N VAL A 161 2.68 -4.93 -18.52
CA VAL A 161 3.43 -5.65 -17.46
C VAL A 161 3.82 -4.75 -16.27
N PRO A 162 4.48 -3.59 -16.46
CA PRO A 162 4.89 -2.76 -15.31
C PRO A 162 3.70 -2.20 -14.53
N HIS A 163 2.58 -1.94 -15.20
CA HIS A 163 1.36 -1.41 -14.61
C HIS A 163 0.59 -2.51 -13.87
N VAL A 164 0.51 -3.71 -14.44
CA VAL A 164 -0.10 -4.90 -13.84
C VAL A 164 0.66 -5.32 -12.58
N GLU A 165 1.99 -5.41 -12.63
CA GLU A 165 2.82 -5.73 -11.46
C GLU A 165 2.58 -4.74 -10.32
N ARG A 166 2.55 -3.45 -10.65
CA ARG A 166 2.26 -2.40 -9.67
C ARG A 166 0.84 -2.50 -9.12
N ALA A 167 -0.15 -2.78 -9.97
CA ALA A 167 -1.54 -2.92 -9.58
C ALA A 167 -1.73 -4.11 -8.64
N LEU A 168 -1.21 -5.29 -8.98
CA LEU A 168 -1.25 -6.49 -8.13
C LEU A 168 -0.57 -6.25 -6.78
N ALA A 169 0.57 -5.55 -6.74
CA ALA A 169 1.21 -5.18 -5.49
C ALA A 169 0.33 -4.28 -4.60
N LEU A 170 -0.46 -3.38 -5.19
CA LEU A 170 -1.43 -2.56 -4.46
C LEU A 170 -2.61 -3.39 -3.94
N VAL A 171 -3.14 -4.31 -4.75
CA VAL A 171 -4.24 -5.22 -4.34
C VAL A 171 -3.81 -6.10 -3.17
N ALA A 172 -2.64 -6.75 -3.27
CA ALA A 172 -2.10 -7.58 -2.20
C ALA A 172 -1.89 -6.79 -0.89
N ARG A 173 -1.43 -5.54 -0.99
CA ARG A 173 -1.29 -4.63 0.17
C ARG A 173 -2.63 -4.23 0.77
N ARG A 174 -3.70 -4.19 -0.01
CA ARG A 174 -5.03 -3.81 0.50
C ARG A 174 -5.73 -5.00 1.14
N ALA A 175 -5.66 -6.18 0.53
CA ALA A 175 -6.13 -7.44 1.11
C ALA A 175 -5.52 -7.68 2.51
N SER A 176 -4.25 -7.32 2.69
CA SER A 176 -3.58 -7.48 3.96
C SER A 176 -3.98 -6.51 5.07
N ARG A 177 -4.50 -5.32 4.71
CA ARG A 177 -5.03 -4.34 5.66
C ARG A 177 -6.40 -4.75 6.19
N SER A 178 -7.22 -5.35 5.34
CA SER A 178 -8.56 -5.83 5.71
C SER A 178 -8.53 -7.09 6.56
N ALA A 179 -7.47 -7.90 6.48
CA ALA A 179 -7.28 -9.06 7.34
C ALA A 179 -6.91 -8.64 8.77
N SER A 180 -7.69 -9.01 9.78
CA SER A 180 -7.30 -8.82 11.18
C SER A 180 -5.97 -9.54 11.48
N SER A 181 -5.14 -8.92 12.32
CA SER A 181 -3.84 -9.44 12.72
C SER A 181 -3.61 -9.01 14.17
N VAL A 182 -3.87 -9.92 15.11
CA VAL A 182 -3.78 -9.67 16.55
C VAL A 182 -2.79 -10.65 17.15
N LEU A 183 -1.85 -10.17 17.96
CA LEU A 183 -0.94 -11.06 18.69
C LEU A 183 -1.73 -11.90 19.69
N ASP A 184 -1.52 -13.21 19.66
CA ASP A 184 -2.09 -14.14 20.62
C ASP A 184 -1.08 -14.36 21.75
N LEU A 185 -1.38 -13.83 22.94
CA LEU A 185 -0.47 -13.93 24.08
C LEU A 185 -0.56 -15.29 24.76
N GLU A 186 -1.66 -16.01 24.60
CA GLU A 186 -2.00 -17.18 25.43
C GLU A 186 -1.65 -18.52 24.76
N ARG A 187 -1.47 -18.54 23.42
CA ARG A 187 -1.12 -19.78 22.73
C ARG A 187 0.30 -20.20 23.05
N SER A 188 0.45 -21.43 23.51
CA SER A 188 1.75 -22.07 23.68
C SER A 188 2.42 -22.36 22.34
N PHE A 189 3.74 -22.24 22.29
CA PHE A 189 4.51 -22.57 21.10
C PHE A 189 4.43 -24.08 20.79
N PRO A 190 4.40 -24.47 19.49
CA PRO A 190 4.33 -25.88 19.10
C PRO A 190 5.61 -26.66 19.44
N GLU A 191 6.73 -25.96 19.59
CA GLU A 191 8.02 -26.50 20.03
C GLU A 191 8.78 -25.41 20.81
N PRO A 192 9.74 -25.77 21.68
CA PRO A 192 10.60 -24.79 22.35
C PRO A 192 11.29 -23.87 21.35
N GLN A 193 11.08 -22.56 21.52
CA GLN A 193 11.65 -21.53 20.67
C GLN A 193 12.94 -20.99 21.27
N ARG A 194 13.93 -20.75 20.42
CA ARG A 194 15.08 -19.91 20.78
C ARG A 194 14.69 -18.44 20.64
N VAL A 195 14.59 -17.77 21.78
CA VAL A 195 14.13 -16.39 21.90
C VAL A 195 15.32 -15.51 22.29
N ARG A 196 15.42 -14.34 21.66
CA ARG A 196 16.37 -13.29 22.03
C ARG A 196 15.58 -12.14 22.63
N ALA A 197 15.77 -11.90 23.92
CA ALA A 197 15.24 -10.73 24.60
C ALA A 197 16.29 -9.62 24.56
N ARG A 198 15.90 -8.43 24.10
CA ARG A 198 16.79 -7.26 24.07
C ARG A 198 16.41 -6.24 25.11
N CYS A 199 17.39 -5.57 25.68
CA CYS A 199 17.22 -4.51 26.66
C CYS A 199 18.08 -3.29 26.30
N ARG A 200 18.03 -2.25 27.12
CA ARG A 200 18.98 -1.14 27.00
C ARG A 200 20.38 -1.63 27.38
N HIS A 201 21.39 -1.05 26.75
CA HIS A 201 22.79 -1.34 27.05
C HIS A 201 23.07 -1.22 28.56
N GLY A 202 23.77 -2.22 29.12
CA GLY A 202 24.10 -2.29 30.55
C GLY A 202 23.03 -2.95 31.43
N LEU A 203 21.82 -3.21 30.91
CA LEU A 203 20.76 -3.89 31.66
C LEU A 203 20.72 -5.40 31.44
N ALA A 204 21.61 -5.96 30.61
CA ALA A 204 21.61 -7.38 30.32
C ALA A 204 21.77 -8.28 31.56
N PRO A 205 22.57 -7.93 32.60
CA PRO A 205 22.60 -8.71 33.85
C PRO A 205 21.26 -8.75 34.59
N VAL A 206 20.52 -7.64 34.59
CA VAL A 206 19.18 -7.55 35.22
C VAL A 206 18.19 -8.41 34.46
N LEU A 207 18.20 -8.34 33.12
CA LEU A 207 17.37 -9.18 32.27
C LEU A 207 17.73 -10.67 32.41
N LEU A 208 19.01 -11.00 32.58
CA LEU A 208 19.48 -12.37 32.80
C LEU A 208 18.90 -12.95 34.09
N ASP A 209 18.93 -12.18 35.18
CA ASP A 209 18.34 -12.57 36.47
C ASP A 209 16.81 -12.68 36.39
N GLU A 210 16.16 -11.71 35.75
CA GLU A 210 14.70 -11.73 35.54
C GLU A 210 14.24 -12.96 34.74
N ALA A 211 15.06 -13.40 33.79
CA ALA A 211 14.79 -14.52 32.92
C ALA A 211 15.27 -15.89 33.45
N HIS A 212 15.71 -16.00 34.72
CA HIS A 212 16.29 -17.22 35.30
C HIS A 212 15.48 -18.50 35.04
N ARG A 213 14.14 -18.39 35.01
CA ARG A 213 13.20 -19.50 34.74
C ARG A 213 13.23 -20.03 33.29
N PHE A 214 13.95 -19.38 32.38
CA PHE A 214 14.03 -19.70 30.96
C PHE A 214 15.43 -20.19 30.51
N ALA A 215 16.23 -20.69 31.46
CA ALA A 215 17.62 -21.12 31.23
C ALA A 215 18.45 -20.09 30.42
N PRO A 216 18.49 -18.82 30.86
CA PRO A 216 18.96 -17.72 30.06
C PRO A 216 20.47 -17.73 29.87
N ARG A 217 20.95 -17.21 28.75
CA ARG A 217 22.39 -17.07 28.44
C ARG A 217 22.67 -15.67 27.92
N LEU A 218 23.66 -15.01 28.53
CA LEU A 218 24.12 -13.71 28.05
C LEU A 218 24.74 -13.86 26.65
N ARG A 219 24.32 -13.03 25.71
CA ARG A 219 24.89 -12.97 24.36
C ARG A 219 25.81 -11.77 24.17
N ASP A 220 25.35 -10.61 24.61
CA ASP A 220 26.09 -9.34 24.60
C ASP A 220 25.53 -8.40 25.69
N GLU A 221 26.03 -7.16 25.76
CA GLU A 221 25.68 -6.18 26.79
C GLU A 221 24.22 -5.67 26.73
N ALA A 222 23.45 -6.08 25.72
CA ALA A 222 22.04 -5.71 25.54
C ALA A 222 21.12 -6.90 25.22
N THR A 223 21.64 -8.11 25.07
CA THR A 223 20.87 -9.26 24.56
C THR A 223 21.07 -10.50 25.42
N VAL A 224 19.96 -11.12 25.79
CA VAL A 224 19.89 -12.41 26.48
C VAL A 224 19.17 -13.42 25.58
N GLU A 225 19.74 -14.61 25.43
CA GLU A 225 19.11 -15.72 24.73
C GLU A 225 18.43 -16.67 25.71
N LEU A 226 17.22 -17.12 25.37
CA LEU A 226 16.33 -17.92 26.18
C LEU A 226 15.84 -19.12 25.36
N GLU A 227 15.48 -20.22 26.03
CA GLU A 227 14.68 -21.27 25.44
C GLU A 227 13.31 -21.30 26.12
N HIS A 228 12.23 -21.20 25.32
CA HIS A 228 10.88 -21.10 25.86
C HIS A 228 9.86 -21.85 25.00
N GLY A 229 9.11 -22.75 25.63
CA GLY A 229 8.03 -23.53 24.99
C GLY A 229 6.61 -23.11 25.40
N GLY A 230 6.47 -22.13 26.29
CA GLY A 230 5.17 -21.63 26.75
C GLY A 230 4.57 -20.60 25.80
N SER A 231 3.92 -19.59 26.36
CA SER A 231 3.18 -18.57 25.61
C SER A 231 4.00 -17.29 25.39
N LEU A 232 3.54 -16.41 24.50
CA LEU A 232 4.15 -15.08 24.36
C LEU A 232 3.89 -14.22 25.61
N GLY A 233 2.79 -14.43 26.32
CA GLY A 233 2.46 -13.77 27.60
C GLY A 233 3.52 -14.01 28.67
N ASP A 234 4.08 -15.22 28.74
CA ASP A 234 5.14 -15.57 29.71
C ASP A 234 6.42 -14.75 29.48
N LEU A 235 6.71 -14.41 28.23
CA LEU A 235 7.86 -13.57 27.87
C LEU A 235 7.59 -12.11 28.22
N PHE A 236 6.36 -11.62 28.03
CA PHE A 236 6.00 -10.23 28.34
C PHE A 236 6.01 -9.89 29.83
N THR A 237 6.19 -10.86 30.72
CA THR A 237 6.44 -10.55 32.13
C THR A 237 7.86 -10.03 32.37
N LEU A 238 8.79 -10.19 31.40
CA LEU A 238 10.15 -9.67 31.47
C LEU A 238 10.15 -8.16 31.23
N ARG A 239 10.08 -7.37 32.30
CA ARG A 239 9.94 -5.91 32.32
C ARG A 239 11.16 -5.20 31.74
N THR A 240 12.32 -5.81 31.82
CA THR A 240 13.57 -5.23 31.31
C THR A 240 13.70 -5.40 29.79
N ALA A 241 12.94 -6.33 29.19
CA ALA A 241 12.96 -6.60 27.77
C ALA A 241 12.17 -5.53 26.98
N LEU A 242 12.80 -4.93 25.98
CA LEU A 242 12.21 -3.99 25.03
C LEU A 242 11.53 -4.70 23.86
N ASP A 243 12.07 -5.85 23.46
CA ASP A 243 11.53 -6.67 22.39
C ASP A 243 12.04 -8.11 22.46
N PHE A 244 11.34 -8.98 21.73
CA PHE A 244 11.67 -10.39 21.58
C PHE A 244 11.87 -10.75 20.11
N GLY A 245 12.99 -11.39 19.81
CA GLY A 245 13.32 -11.95 18.51
C GLY A 245 13.26 -13.47 18.53
N PHE A 246 12.71 -14.07 17.49
CA PHE A 246 12.71 -15.52 17.29
C PHE A 246 13.74 -15.90 16.23
N ALA A 247 14.54 -16.94 16.51
CA ALA A 247 15.60 -17.36 15.60
C ALA A 247 15.03 -18.08 14.36
N VAL A 248 15.13 -17.44 13.19
CA VAL A 248 14.79 -18.05 11.89
C VAL A 248 16.08 -18.49 11.18
N ARG A 249 16.18 -19.79 10.87
CA ARG A 249 17.36 -20.35 10.21
C ARG A 249 17.33 -20.04 8.72
N LEU A 250 18.33 -19.29 8.23
CA LEU A 250 18.51 -19.07 6.80
C LEU A 250 19.08 -20.33 6.12
N PRO A 251 18.53 -20.78 4.98
CA PRO A 251 19.10 -21.89 4.22
C PRO A 251 20.53 -21.55 3.76
N ASN A 252 21.41 -22.55 3.84
CA ASN A 252 22.80 -22.45 3.39
C ASN A 252 22.90 -22.94 1.94
N THR A 253 22.39 -22.15 1.01
CA THR A 253 22.44 -22.42 -0.43
C THR A 253 23.50 -21.53 -1.09
N PRO A 254 24.65 -22.09 -1.51
CA PRO A 254 25.69 -21.33 -2.19
C PRO A 254 25.14 -20.65 -3.45
N ARG A 255 25.54 -19.39 -3.73
CA ARG A 255 25.12 -18.57 -4.89
C ARG A 255 23.65 -18.12 -4.97
N SER A 256 22.81 -18.39 -3.97
CA SER A 256 21.42 -17.93 -3.99
C SER A 256 21.27 -16.45 -3.59
N ASP A 257 20.44 -15.72 -4.36
CA ASP A 257 20.04 -14.33 -4.10
C ASP A 257 19.59 -14.15 -2.63
N PRO A 258 20.15 -13.18 -1.88
CA PRO A 258 19.75 -12.90 -0.51
C PRO A 258 18.24 -12.77 -0.30
N ALA A 259 17.51 -12.16 -1.24
CA ALA A 259 16.06 -12.04 -1.14
C ALA A 259 15.36 -13.41 -1.19
N ALA A 260 15.78 -14.29 -2.10
CA ALA A 260 15.23 -15.64 -2.22
C ALA A 260 15.50 -16.48 -0.97
N ARG A 261 16.68 -16.33 -0.35
CA ARG A 261 17.04 -17.04 0.90
C ARG A 261 16.17 -16.61 2.07
N ILE A 262 16.00 -15.29 2.24
CA ILE A 262 15.15 -14.74 3.31
C ILE A 262 13.70 -15.17 3.09
N ALA A 263 13.19 -15.03 1.87
CA ALA A 263 11.84 -15.47 1.53
C ALA A 263 11.64 -16.97 1.79
N SER A 264 12.61 -17.82 1.42
CA SER A 264 12.56 -19.26 1.70
C SER A 264 12.58 -19.59 3.18
N ALA A 265 13.32 -18.82 3.99
CA ALA A 265 13.38 -19.04 5.44
C ALA A 265 12.06 -18.62 6.12
N LEU A 266 11.45 -17.53 5.68
CA LEU A 266 10.15 -17.05 6.17
C LEU A 266 8.99 -17.96 5.72
N ALA A 267 9.08 -18.54 4.53
CA ALA A 267 8.12 -19.51 4.00
C ALA A 267 8.31 -20.94 4.55
N ALA A 268 9.37 -21.20 5.34
CA ALA A 268 9.63 -22.53 5.88
C ALA A 268 8.47 -22.97 6.81
N PRO A 269 8.03 -24.25 6.77
CA PRO A 269 6.89 -24.73 7.56
C PRO A 269 6.98 -24.39 9.05
N ARG A 270 8.18 -24.52 9.64
CA ARG A 270 8.44 -24.14 11.04
C ARG A 270 8.15 -22.66 11.32
N THR A 271 8.67 -21.76 10.48
CA THR A 271 8.47 -20.32 10.63
C THR A 271 7.01 -19.94 10.45
N VAL A 272 6.32 -20.54 9.47
CA VAL A 272 4.88 -20.32 9.23
C VAL A 272 4.05 -20.80 10.43
N ALA A 273 4.37 -21.98 11.00
CA ALA A 273 3.70 -22.51 12.18
C ALA A 273 3.88 -21.60 13.40
N LEU A 274 5.10 -21.10 13.63
CA LEU A 274 5.39 -20.12 14.68
C LEU A 274 4.56 -18.84 14.49
N LEU A 275 4.58 -18.26 13.29
CA LEU A 275 3.83 -17.03 12.99
C LEU A 275 2.31 -17.18 13.16
N ARG A 276 1.75 -18.35 12.79
CA ARG A 276 0.32 -18.67 13.01
C ARG A 276 -0.03 -18.94 14.47
N THR A 277 0.96 -19.30 15.29
CA THR A 277 0.79 -19.43 16.73
C THR A 277 0.77 -18.05 17.37
N LEU A 278 1.68 -17.17 16.94
CA LEU A 278 1.82 -15.81 17.45
C LEU A 278 0.66 -14.88 17.06
N VAL A 279 -0.04 -15.14 15.96
CA VAL A 279 -1.02 -14.20 15.39
C VAL A 279 -2.36 -14.88 15.13
N ARG A 280 -3.45 -14.31 15.67
CA ARG A 280 -4.82 -14.57 15.20
C ARG A 280 -5.07 -13.74 13.94
N GLY A 281 -5.35 -14.45 12.84
CA GLY A 281 -5.55 -13.84 11.52
C GLY A 281 -4.31 -13.95 10.64
N VAL A 282 -4.04 -12.95 9.80
CA VAL A 282 -2.94 -13.01 8.82
C VAL A 282 -1.65 -12.47 9.44
N PRO A 283 -0.56 -13.26 9.54
CA PRO A 283 0.73 -12.77 10.02
C PRO A 283 1.27 -11.65 9.14
N ARG A 284 1.60 -10.51 9.76
CA ARG A 284 2.20 -9.36 9.10
C ARG A 284 3.65 -9.22 9.53
N VAL A 285 4.57 -9.11 8.57
CA VAL A 285 6.00 -8.99 8.84
C VAL A 285 6.52 -7.70 8.23
N ARG A 286 7.46 -7.03 8.93
CA ARG A 286 8.25 -5.94 8.37
C ARG A 286 9.72 -6.34 8.33
N LEU A 287 10.34 -6.21 7.17
CA LEU A 287 11.77 -6.40 7.01
C LEU A 287 12.54 -5.16 7.48
N ALA A 288 13.48 -5.36 8.40
CA ALA A 288 14.42 -4.35 8.89
C ALA A 288 15.85 -4.93 8.93
N TRP A 289 16.85 -4.05 8.79
CA TRP A 289 18.26 -4.43 8.76
C TRP A 289 18.99 -3.74 9.92
N THR A 290 19.81 -4.52 10.62
CA THR A 290 20.55 -4.11 11.83
C THR A 290 21.71 -3.15 11.53
N SER A 291 22.29 -3.22 10.33
CA SER A 291 23.42 -2.39 9.91
C SER A 291 23.07 -0.92 9.57
N GLY A 292 21.79 -0.55 9.62
CA GLY A 292 21.32 0.72 9.05
C GLY A 292 21.43 0.76 7.52
N GLY A 293 20.71 1.68 6.88
CA GLY A 293 20.71 1.87 5.41
C GLY A 293 19.39 1.50 4.72
N HIS A 294 19.09 2.19 3.62
CA HIS A 294 17.88 1.97 2.82
C HIS A 294 18.02 0.78 1.87
N HIS A 295 17.89 -0.45 2.38
CA HIS A 295 17.83 -1.68 1.56
C HIS A 295 16.49 -1.86 0.84
N ARG A 296 15.94 -0.78 0.24
CA ARG A 296 14.61 -0.79 -0.39
C ARG A 296 14.53 -1.84 -1.50
N ALA A 297 15.54 -1.95 -2.37
CA ALA A 297 15.57 -2.92 -3.45
C ALA A 297 15.49 -4.37 -2.93
N LEU A 298 16.27 -4.71 -1.90
CA LEU A 298 16.27 -6.04 -1.29
C LEU A 298 14.94 -6.32 -0.55
N ALA A 299 14.38 -5.32 0.14
CA ALA A 299 13.07 -5.44 0.78
C ALA A 299 11.98 -5.78 -0.23
N TRP A 300 11.95 -5.07 -1.35
CA TRP A 300 11.01 -5.30 -2.45
C TRP A 300 11.22 -6.67 -3.10
N ALA A 301 12.46 -7.05 -3.39
CA ALA A 301 12.79 -8.35 -3.95
C ALA A 301 12.35 -9.50 -3.02
N THR A 302 12.61 -9.38 -1.72
CA THR A 302 12.21 -10.37 -0.71
C THR A 302 10.70 -10.48 -0.58
N ALA A 303 10.00 -9.33 -0.57
CA ALA A 303 8.54 -9.30 -0.51
C ALA A 303 7.90 -10.04 -1.69
N ARG A 304 8.39 -9.78 -2.92
CA ARG A 304 7.93 -10.48 -4.13
C ARG A 304 8.20 -11.98 -4.03
N ALA A 305 9.42 -12.35 -3.64
CA ALA A 305 9.81 -13.75 -3.49
C ALA A 305 9.02 -14.49 -2.41
N LEU A 306 8.57 -13.81 -1.36
CA LEU A 306 7.74 -14.36 -0.29
C LEU A 306 6.29 -14.56 -0.74
N VAL A 307 5.68 -13.56 -1.39
CA VAL A 307 4.32 -13.67 -1.94
C VAL A 307 4.20 -14.85 -2.90
N ALA A 308 5.20 -15.06 -3.76
CA ALA A 308 5.23 -16.18 -4.70
C ALA A 308 5.31 -17.56 -4.01
N ARG A 309 5.80 -17.64 -2.77
CA ARG A 309 6.00 -18.90 -2.03
C ARG A 309 4.89 -19.17 -1.02
N THR A 310 4.32 -18.13 -0.42
CA THR A 310 3.34 -18.27 0.66
C THR A 310 2.45 -17.03 0.70
N PRO A 311 1.23 -17.08 0.12
CA PRO A 311 0.27 -15.98 0.20
C PRO A 311 -0.27 -15.73 1.62
N ALA A 312 0.02 -16.63 2.57
CA ALA A 312 -0.44 -16.54 3.95
C ALA A 312 0.34 -15.53 4.83
N ILE A 313 1.47 -14.98 4.36
CA ILE A 313 2.24 -13.96 5.10
C ILE A 313 2.26 -12.69 4.28
N VAL A 314 1.91 -11.56 4.91
CA VAL A 314 1.95 -10.26 4.22
C VAL A 314 3.06 -9.38 4.76
N ASN A 315 3.88 -8.85 3.85
CA ASN A 315 4.77 -7.74 4.16
C ASN A 315 3.99 -6.41 4.23
N ASP A 316 3.80 -5.86 5.43
CA ASP A 316 3.27 -4.49 5.63
C ASP A 316 4.34 -3.59 6.25
N PRO A 317 4.96 -2.68 5.48
CA PRO A 317 6.00 -1.79 5.98
C PRO A 317 5.49 -0.71 6.95
N ARG A 318 4.17 -0.49 7.06
CA ARG A 318 3.57 0.58 7.90
C ARG A 318 2.76 0.08 9.09
N ALA A 319 2.28 -1.17 9.10
CA ALA A 319 1.37 -1.66 10.15
C ALA A 319 1.57 -3.15 10.54
N ALA A 320 2.80 -3.53 10.89
CA ALA A 320 3.13 -4.87 11.40
C ALA A 320 3.78 -4.82 12.79
N PRO A 321 3.22 -5.51 13.79
CA PRO A 321 3.90 -5.95 15.00
C PRO A 321 4.22 -7.46 14.84
N PRO A 322 5.43 -7.87 14.39
CA PRO A 322 6.72 -7.52 15.00
C PRO A 322 7.83 -7.15 13.98
N ARG A 323 8.97 -6.66 14.49
CA ARG A 323 10.19 -6.38 13.71
C ARG A 323 11.02 -7.66 13.56
N GLY A 324 11.25 -8.11 12.33
CA GLY A 324 12.25 -9.14 12.05
C GLY A 324 13.62 -8.51 11.86
N GLU A 325 14.61 -8.98 12.62
CA GLU A 325 16.00 -8.52 12.52
C GLU A 325 16.93 -9.64 12.07
N LEU A 326 17.69 -9.38 11.02
CA LEU A 326 18.71 -10.30 10.50
C LEU A 326 20.04 -9.99 11.19
N ALA A 327 20.54 -10.92 11.99
CA ALA A 327 21.89 -10.87 12.56
C ALA A 327 22.87 -11.69 11.70
N PRO A 328 24.12 -11.22 11.48
CA PRO A 328 25.15 -12.03 10.85
C PRO A 328 25.48 -13.27 11.72
N LYS A 329 25.93 -14.34 11.05
CA LYS A 329 26.34 -15.61 11.67
C LYS A 329 27.42 -15.33 12.73
N PRO A 330 27.35 -15.88 13.96
CA PRO A 330 28.46 -15.78 14.89
C PRO A 330 29.69 -16.42 14.24
N ARG A 331 30.80 -15.67 14.20
CA ARG A 331 32.10 -16.23 13.86
C ARG A 331 32.46 -17.19 14.99
N GLY A 332 32.48 -18.48 14.68
CA GLY A 332 33.17 -19.48 15.49
C GLY A 332 34.67 -19.37 15.23
#